data_AF-A0A3M1G3M3-F1
#
_entry.id   AF-A0A3M1G3M3-F1
#
_cell.length_a   1.000
_cell.length_b   1.000
_cell.length_c   1.000
_cell.angle_alpha   90.00
_cell.angle_beta   90.00
_cell.angle_gamma   90.00
#
_symmetry.space_group_name_H-M   'P 1'
#
loop_
_entity.id
_entity.type
_entity.pdbx_description
1 polymer ?
#
loop_
_entity_poly.entity_id
_entity_poly.type
_entity_poly.pdbx_seq_one_letter_code
_entity_poly.pdbx_strand_id
1 'polypeptide(L)'
;MDIGRALTFFTEEERWIEKTAIGVGVILVSSLLSIVLVGLLGFFIVMGYAVRLLQNVRDGVTPVLPEWDQWGDDFVRGFKLFVVQFVWALPIILIYLPIAFISAAVGGSGGDAEAIAVLISLCATCLGIVVSVAYALIQPAITIFFAEREQIGDGFQVAEVFKWTRDNIGNVVIVTLVYVVGGFVIG
;
A
#
# COMPACT_ATOMS: atom_id res chain seq x y z
N MET A 1 -8.98 12.51 -17.08
CA MET A 1 -8.19 13.07 -15.97
C MET A 1 -6.92 13.65 -16.59
N ASP A 2 -6.57 14.91 -16.31
CA ASP A 2 -5.29 15.47 -16.74
C ASP A 2 -4.22 14.97 -15.77
N ILE A 3 -3.48 13.94 -16.17
CA ILE A 3 -2.49 13.25 -15.34
C ILE A 3 -1.36 14.21 -14.96
N GLY A 4 -0.98 15.11 -15.87
CA GLY A 4 0.06 16.11 -15.61
C GLY A 4 -0.32 16.99 -14.42
N ARG A 5 -1.55 17.52 -14.45
CA ARG A 5 -2.08 18.32 -13.34
C ARG A 5 -2.22 17.53 -12.04
N ALA A 6 -2.61 16.25 -12.10
CA ALA A 6 -2.69 15.39 -10.92
C ALA A 6 -1.31 15.04 -10.32
N LEU A 7 -0.22 15.19 -11.07
CA LEU A 7 1.15 15.00 -10.59
C LEU A 7 1.83 16.30 -10.14
N THR A 8 1.35 17.46 -10.58
CA THR A 8 1.97 18.76 -10.25
C THR A 8 1.16 19.59 -9.26
N PHE A 9 -0.11 19.26 -8.98
CA PHE A 9 -0.97 20.11 -8.12
C PHE A 9 -0.35 20.39 -6.74
N PHE A 10 0.29 19.39 -6.13
CA PHE A 10 0.89 19.57 -4.80
C PHE A 10 2.15 20.46 -4.83
N THR A 11 2.81 20.60 -5.99
CA THR A 11 4.00 21.45 -6.15
C THR A 11 3.66 22.94 -6.21
N GLU A 12 2.38 23.26 -6.44
CA GLU A 12 1.86 24.64 -6.44
C GLU A 12 1.61 25.15 -5.02
N GLU A 13 1.65 24.28 -4.00
CA GLU A 13 1.37 24.66 -2.61
C GLU A 13 2.58 25.23 -1.87
N GLU A 14 2.32 26.19 -1.01
CA GLU A 14 3.34 26.71 -0.11
C GLU A 14 3.84 25.60 0.83
N ARG A 15 5.16 25.52 1.02
CA ARG A 15 5.81 24.53 1.91
C ARG A 15 5.62 23.06 1.51
N TRP A 16 5.26 22.75 0.25
CA TRP A 16 5.13 21.36 -0.21
C TRP A 16 6.41 20.53 -0.01
N ILE A 17 7.57 21.15 -0.23
CA ILE A 17 8.90 20.52 -0.03
C ILE A 17 9.07 20.14 1.44
N GLU A 18 8.75 21.05 2.38
CA GLU A 18 8.89 20.81 3.81
C GLU A 18 8.02 19.63 4.26
N LYS A 19 6.73 19.63 3.88
CA LYS A 19 5.78 18.57 4.24
C LYS A 19 6.19 17.22 3.65
N THR A 20 6.63 17.21 2.39
CA THR A 20 7.10 16.00 1.72
C THR A 20 8.39 15.48 2.36
N ALA A 21 9.33 16.38 2.68
CA ALA A 21 10.59 16.04 3.33
C ALA A 21 10.38 15.43 4.72
N ILE A 22 9.41 15.93 5.51
CA ILE A 22 9.05 15.32 6.79
C ILE A 22 8.55 13.89 6.57
N GLY A 23 7.61 13.68 5.63
CA GLY A 23 7.10 12.34 5.32
C GLY A 23 8.19 11.37 4.89
N VAL A 24 9.07 11.79 3.97
CA VAL A 24 10.23 10.99 3.54
C VAL A 24 11.18 10.71 4.71
N GLY A 25 11.48 11.71 5.54
CA GLY A 25 12.30 11.55 6.73
C GLY A 25 11.73 10.52 7.71
N VAL A 26 10.41 10.56 7.95
CA VAL A 26 9.71 9.57 8.78
C VAL A 26 9.84 8.17 8.18
N ILE A 27 9.64 8.00 6.87
CA ILE A 27 9.80 6.69 6.19
C ILE A 27 11.23 6.18 6.33
N LEU A 28 12.24 7.02 6.12
CA LEU A 28 13.66 6.62 6.21
C LEU A 28 14.04 6.20 7.63
N VAL A 29 13.67 7.00 8.64
CA VAL A 29 13.91 6.67 10.06
C VAL A 29 13.17 5.39 10.44
N SER A 30 11.92 5.24 10.00
CA SER A 30 11.10 4.05 10.22
C SER A 30 11.69 2.81 9.59
N SER A 31 12.23 2.92 8.38
CA SER A 31 12.91 1.83 7.67
C SER A 31 14.16 1.38 8.42
N LEU A 32 14.97 2.32 8.93
CA LEU A 32 16.16 2.02 9.73
C LEU A 32 15.81 1.36 11.08
N LEU A 33 14.76 1.83 11.74
CA LEU A 33 14.32 1.33 13.05
C LEU A 33 13.38 0.12 12.96
N SER A 34 13.07 -0.37 11.75
CA SER A 34 12.16 -1.50 11.51
C SER A 34 12.64 -2.78 12.18
N ILE A 35 13.97 -2.95 12.35
CA ILE A 35 14.60 -4.06 13.07
C ILE A 35 14.07 -4.20 14.50
N VAL A 36 13.68 -3.09 15.14
CA VAL A 36 13.22 -3.05 16.54
C VAL A 36 11.68 -3.03 16.65
N LEU A 37 10.95 -3.26 15.54
CA LEU A 37 9.49 -3.11 15.40
C LEU A 37 8.94 -1.71 15.66
N VAL A 38 9.60 -0.86 16.46
CA VAL A 38 9.25 0.54 16.70
C VAL A 38 9.20 1.34 15.39
N GLY A 39 10.02 0.98 14.40
CA GLY A 39 9.95 1.56 13.06
C GLY A 39 8.59 1.42 12.37
N LEU A 40 7.77 0.42 12.73
CA LEU A 40 6.43 0.24 12.15
C LEU A 40 5.49 1.42 12.44
N LEU A 41 5.70 2.13 13.55
CA LEU A 41 4.83 3.24 13.96
C LEU A 41 4.82 4.37 12.93
N GLY A 42 5.98 4.73 12.38
CA GLY A 42 6.06 5.82 11.41
C GLY A 42 5.42 5.46 10.06
N PHE A 43 5.43 4.18 9.66
CA PHE A 43 4.68 3.73 8.49
C PHE A 43 3.18 3.93 8.67
N PHE A 44 2.64 3.61 9.86
CA PHE A 44 1.22 3.85 10.15
C PHE A 44 0.89 5.34 10.13
N ILE A 45 1.74 6.20 10.71
CA ILE A 45 1.52 7.65 10.67
C ILE A 45 1.46 8.15 9.22
N VAL A 46 2.40 7.73 8.36
CA VAL A 46 2.42 8.13 6.95
C VAL A 46 1.18 7.62 6.20
N MET A 47 0.71 6.39 6.50
CA MET A 47 -0.54 5.89 5.92
C MET A 47 -1.76 6.73 6.35
N GLY A 48 -1.84 7.14 7.62
CA GLY A 48 -2.91 8.03 8.08
C GLY A 48 -2.85 9.42 7.48
N TYR A 49 -1.64 9.98 7.34
CA TYR A 49 -1.41 11.23 6.63
C TYR A 49 -1.89 11.15 5.17
N ALA A 50 -1.64 10.03 4.48
CA ALA A 50 -2.13 9.80 3.12
C ALA A 50 -3.67 9.72 3.05
N VAL A 51 -4.34 9.19 4.09
CA VAL A 51 -5.81 9.22 4.19
C VAL A 51 -6.31 10.65 4.37
N ARG A 52 -5.70 11.46 5.24
CA ARG A 52 -6.05 12.89 5.38
C ARG A 52 -5.85 13.66 4.08
N LEU A 53 -4.75 13.40 3.37
CA LEU A 53 -4.48 13.98 2.06
C LEU A 53 -5.61 13.64 1.08
N LEU A 54 -6.03 12.38 1.02
CA LEU A 54 -7.12 11.93 0.17
C LEU A 54 -8.45 12.61 0.52
N GLN A 55 -8.73 12.78 1.81
CA GLN A 55 -9.91 13.51 2.29
C GLN A 55 -9.86 14.99 1.87
N ASN A 56 -8.73 15.67 2.01
CA ASN A 56 -8.56 17.06 1.55
C ASN A 56 -8.80 17.20 0.04
N VAL A 57 -8.28 16.26 -0.77
CA VAL A 57 -8.53 16.22 -2.22
C VAL A 57 -10.03 16.06 -2.51
N ARG A 58 -10.70 15.13 -1.82
CA ARG A 58 -12.14 14.87 -1.99
C ARG A 58 -12.99 16.08 -1.60
N ASP A 59 -12.64 16.72 -0.48
CA ASP A 59 -13.42 17.80 0.13
C ASP A 59 -13.05 19.18 -0.44
N GLY A 60 -12.08 19.24 -1.36
CA GLY A 60 -11.65 20.47 -2.02
C GLY A 60 -10.95 21.44 -1.06
N VAL A 61 -10.31 20.93 -0.01
CA VAL A 61 -9.60 21.73 0.99
C VAL A 61 -8.26 22.21 0.44
N THR A 62 -7.99 23.51 0.58
CA THR A 62 -6.70 24.12 0.24
C THR A 62 -6.06 24.77 1.47
N PRO A 63 -4.78 24.50 1.78
CA PRO A 63 -3.86 23.60 1.07
C PRO A 63 -4.25 22.12 1.19
N VAL A 64 -4.03 21.36 0.12
CA VAL A 64 -4.38 19.94 0.01
C VAL A 64 -3.44 19.09 0.87
N LEU A 65 -2.14 19.42 0.92
CA LEU A 65 -1.18 18.73 1.78
C LEU A 65 -1.46 19.04 3.27
N PRO A 66 -1.82 18.04 4.10
CA PRO A 66 -2.05 18.26 5.52
C PRO A 66 -0.80 18.78 6.24
N GLU A 67 -0.98 19.54 7.32
CA GLU A 67 0.13 19.84 8.22
C GLU A 67 0.49 18.61 9.06
N TRP A 68 1.74 18.54 9.50
CA TRP A 68 2.24 17.50 10.41
C TRP A 68 1.93 17.84 11.87
N ASP A 69 0.63 17.95 12.18
CA ASP A 69 0.10 18.41 13.47
C ASP A 69 -0.66 17.32 14.25
N GLN A 70 -1.23 16.34 13.56
CA GLN A 70 -2.11 15.30 14.12
C GLN A 70 -1.47 13.89 14.08
N TRP A 71 -0.23 13.77 14.54
CA TRP A 71 0.53 12.52 14.52
C TRP A 71 -0.20 11.34 15.19
N GLY A 72 -0.87 11.57 16.32
CA GLY A 72 -1.61 10.55 17.04
C GLY A 72 -2.84 10.05 16.28
N ASP A 73 -3.60 10.96 15.68
CA ASP A 73 -4.79 10.59 14.89
C ASP A 73 -4.37 9.89 13.59
N ASP A 74 -3.30 10.36 12.96
CA ASP A 74 -2.73 9.71 11.77
C ASP A 74 -2.23 8.30 12.07
N PHE A 75 -1.60 8.08 13.22
CA PHE A 75 -1.24 6.74 13.66
C PHE A 75 -2.48 5.83 13.73
N VAL A 76 -3.57 6.28 14.36
CA VAL A 76 -4.80 5.48 14.50
C VAL A 76 -5.45 5.22 13.14
N ARG A 77 -5.57 6.25 12.29
CA ARG A 77 -6.10 6.11 10.93
C ARG A 77 -5.30 5.12 10.11
N GLY A 78 -3.97 5.25 10.11
CA GLY A 78 -3.09 4.38 9.36
C GLY A 78 -3.05 2.96 9.89
N PHE A 79 -3.12 2.75 11.21
CA PHE A 79 -3.24 1.42 11.78
C PHE A 79 -4.55 0.74 11.37
N LYS A 80 -5.68 1.44 11.39
CA LYS A 80 -6.96 0.92 10.88
C LYS A 80 -6.87 0.56 9.40
N LEU A 81 -6.29 1.44 8.57
CA LEU A 81 -6.09 1.17 7.15
C LEU A 81 -5.17 -0.04 6.95
N PHE A 82 -4.10 -0.17 7.73
CA PHE A 82 -3.22 -1.32 7.70
C PHE A 82 -3.97 -2.62 8.00
N VAL A 83 -4.84 -2.64 9.02
CA VAL A 83 -5.66 -3.84 9.33
C VAL A 83 -6.53 -4.22 8.14
N VAL A 84 -7.17 -3.25 7.48
CA VAL A 84 -7.96 -3.51 6.27
C VAL A 84 -7.09 -4.09 5.17
N GLN A 85 -5.98 -3.42 4.83
CA GLN A 85 -5.05 -3.85 3.79
C GLN A 85 -4.45 -5.23 4.09
N PHE A 86 -4.11 -5.50 5.35
CA PHE A 86 -3.58 -6.78 5.81
C PHE A 86 -4.58 -7.92 5.59
N VAL A 87 -5.86 -7.70 5.91
CA VAL A 87 -6.92 -8.69 5.67
C VAL A 87 -7.11 -8.95 4.17
N TRP A 88 -7.07 -7.91 3.34
CA TRP A 88 -7.10 -8.06 1.88
C TRP A 88 -5.85 -8.73 1.31
N ALA A 89 -4.70 -8.65 2.00
CA ALA A 89 -3.46 -9.32 1.61
C ALA A 89 -3.39 -10.79 2.05
N LEU A 90 -4.34 -11.30 2.85
CA LEU A 90 -4.34 -12.70 3.31
C LEU A 90 -4.24 -13.73 2.16
N PRO A 91 -4.92 -13.59 1.01
CA PRO A 91 -4.76 -14.54 -0.10
C PRO A 91 -3.31 -14.62 -0.60
N ILE A 92 -2.60 -13.49 -0.64
CA ILE A 92 -1.18 -13.43 -1.02
C ILE A 92 -0.34 -14.16 0.02
N ILE A 93 -0.56 -13.87 1.31
CA ILE A 93 0.16 -14.51 2.42
C ILE A 93 -0.05 -16.03 2.39
N LEU A 94 -1.28 -16.50 2.17
CA LEU A 94 -1.60 -17.92 2.11
C LEU A 94 -0.94 -18.65 0.93
N ILE A 95 -0.64 -17.94 -0.17
CA ILE A 95 0.09 -18.50 -1.30
C ILE A 95 1.59 -18.57 -1.00
N TYR A 96 2.19 -17.49 -0.48
CA TYR A 96 3.64 -17.40 -0.33
C TYR A 96 4.18 -18.05 0.94
N LEU A 97 3.41 -18.09 2.03
CA LEU A 97 3.85 -18.61 3.31
C LEU A 97 4.24 -20.11 3.23
N PRO A 98 3.45 -21.01 2.61
CA PRO A 98 3.83 -22.42 2.47
C PRO A 98 5.09 -22.61 1.61
N ILE A 99 5.28 -21.78 0.57
CA ILE A 99 6.45 -21.84 -0.32
C ILE A 99 7.74 -21.60 0.49
N ALA A 100 7.72 -20.62 1.39
CA ALA A 100 8.87 -20.32 2.24
C ALA A 100 9.25 -21.50 3.15
N PHE A 101 8.24 -22.16 3.75
CA PHE A 101 8.47 -23.34 4.59
C PHE A 101 8.95 -24.56 3.80
N ILE A 102 8.36 -24.83 2.63
CA ILE A 102 8.78 -25.94 1.76
C ILE A 102 10.22 -25.74 1.31
N SER A 103 10.56 -24.53 0.86
CA SER A 103 11.93 -24.21 0.41
C SER A 103 12.95 -24.37 1.54
N ALA A 104 12.61 -23.95 2.76
CA ALA A 104 13.47 -24.13 3.93
C ALA A 104 13.61 -25.60 4.37
N ALA A 105 12.55 -26.40 4.22
CA ALA A 105 12.54 -27.80 4.65
C ALA A 105 13.30 -28.74 3.70
N VAL A 106 13.32 -28.42 2.40
CA VAL A 106 13.86 -29.30 1.35
C VAL A 106 15.20 -28.78 0.77
N GLY A 107 15.59 -27.56 1.13
CA GLY A 107 16.80 -26.91 0.66
C GLY A 107 18.07 -27.72 0.97
N GLY A 108 18.84 -28.05 -0.07
CA GLY A 108 20.10 -28.80 0.06
C GLY A 108 19.93 -30.32 0.16
N SER A 109 18.73 -30.86 -0.07
CA SER A 109 18.49 -32.31 -0.06
C SER A 109 19.03 -33.03 -1.30
N GLY A 110 19.30 -32.33 -2.41
CA GLY A 110 19.99 -32.86 -3.58
C GLY A 110 19.29 -34.10 -4.16
N GLY A 111 18.07 -33.94 -4.69
CA GLY A 111 17.31 -35.03 -5.28
C GLY A 111 15.94 -34.63 -5.83
N ASP A 112 15.13 -35.62 -6.22
CA ASP A 112 13.81 -35.42 -6.84
C ASP A 112 12.86 -34.57 -5.99
N ALA A 113 12.95 -34.67 -4.67
CA ALA A 113 12.15 -33.86 -3.74
C ALA A 113 12.45 -32.35 -3.87
N GLU A 114 13.71 -31.98 -4.06
CA GLU A 114 14.13 -30.60 -4.28
C GLU A 114 13.63 -30.10 -5.65
N ALA A 115 13.76 -30.92 -6.70
CA ALA A 115 13.25 -30.58 -8.02
C ALA A 115 11.72 -30.35 -8.04
N ILE A 116 10.96 -31.20 -7.32
CA ILE A 116 9.51 -31.04 -7.16
C ILE A 116 9.18 -29.76 -6.37
N ALA A 117 9.90 -29.51 -5.27
CA ALA A 117 9.72 -28.30 -4.46
C ALA A 117 9.95 -27.02 -5.27
N VAL A 118 11.00 -26.98 -6.10
CA VAL A 118 11.29 -25.85 -7.00
C VAL A 118 10.15 -25.66 -8.01
N LEU A 119 9.66 -26.74 -8.63
CA LEU A 119 8.57 -26.65 -9.60
C LEU A 119 7.27 -26.11 -8.97
N ILE A 120 6.89 -26.62 -7.80
CA ILE A 120 5.72 -26.13 -7.05
C ILE A 120 5.88 -24.66 -6.69
N SER A 121 7.08 -24.27 -6.22
CA SER A 121 7.39 -22.89 -5.85
C SER A 121 7.29 -21.94 -7.05
N LEU A 122 7.75 -22.38 -8.22
CA LEU A 122 7.63 -21.61 -9.47
C LEU A 122 6.16 -21.40 -9.85
N CYS A 123 5.36 -22.45 -9.87
CA CYS A 123 3.93 -22.36 -10.20
C CYS A 123 3.17 -21.46 -9.21
N ALA A 124 3.43 -21.63 -7.91
CA ALA A 124 2.79 -20.84 -6.87
C ALA A 124 3.25 -19.37 -6.91
N THR A 125 4.50 -19.08 -7.30
CA THR A 125 4.98 -17.71 -7.54
C THR A 125 4.25 -17.06 -8.71
N CYS A 126 4.02 -17.77 -9.82
CA CYS A 126 3.24 -17.26 -10.94
C CYS A 126 1.82 -16.88 -10.51
N LEU A 127 1.15 -17.74 -9.74
CA LEU A 127 -0.17 -17.43 -9.18
C LEU A 127 -0.11 -16.24 -8.22
N GLY A 128 0.89 -16.21 -7.34
CA GLY A 128 1.10 -15.13 -6.38
C GLY A 128 1.31 -13.77 -7.04
N ILE A 129 2.02 -13.72 -8.18
CA ILE A 129 2.19 -12.49 -8.97
C ILE A 129 0.83 -12.01 -9.47
N VAL A 130 0.01 -12.88 -10.05
CA VAL A 130 -1.33 -12.52 -10.56
C VAL A 130 -2.21 -11.97 -9.43
N VAL A 131 -2.21 -12.62 -8.28
CA VAL A 131 -2.99 -12.17 -7.10
C VAL A 131 -2.45 -10.85 -6.55
N SER A 132 -1.13 -10.66 -6.54
CA SER A 132 -0.49 -9.42 -6.07
C SER A 132 -0.80 -8.23 -6.98
N VAL A 133 -0.79 -8.44 -8.30
CA VAL A 133 -1.20 -7.40 -9.26
C VAL A 133 -2.68 -7.07 -9.07
N ALA A 134 -3.55 -8.08 -8.92
CA ALA A 134 -4.97 -7.83 -8.66
C ALA A 134 -5.17 -7.02 -7.37
N TYR A 135 -4.47 -7.36 -6.29
CA TYR A 135 -4.51 -6.62 -5.05
C TYR A 135 -4.01 -5.16 -5.22
N ALA A 136 -2.90 -4.95 -5.91
CA ALA A 136 -2.35 -3.61 -6.17
C ALA A 136 -3.32 -2.71 -6.95
N LEU A 137 -4.14 -3.28 -7.85
CA LEU A 137 -5.19 -2.55 -8.55
C LEU A 137 -6.41 -2.24 -7.66
N ILE A 138 -6.66 -3.05 -6.63
CA ILE A 138 -7.80 -2.87 -5.73
C ILE A 138 -7.46 -1.89 -4.60
N GLN A 139 -6.18 -1.75 -4.22
CA GLN A 139 -5.75 -0.89 -3.12
C GLN A 139 -6.28 0.56 -3.15
N PRO A 140 -6.28 1.29 -4.29
CA PRO A 140 -6.81 2.66 -4.33
C PRO A 140 -8.28 2.71 -3.91
N ALA A 141 -9.08 1.74 -4.37
CA ALA A 141 -10.49 1.62 -4.01
C ALA A 141 -10.66 1.37 -2.51
N ILE A 142 -9.91 0.41 -1.94
CA ILE A 142 -9.94 0.12 -0.50
C ILE A 142 -9.67 1.40 0.31
N THR A 143 -8.63 2.15 -0.06
CA THR A 143 -8.25 3.38 0.65
C THR A 143 -9.32 4.48 0.50
N ILE A 144 -9.93 4.64 -0.67
CA ILE A 144 -11.02 5.60 -0.90
C ILE A 144 -12.22 5.27 -0.02
N PHE A 145 -12.71 4.03 -0.06
CA PHE A 145 -13.86 3.61 0.73
C PHE A 145 -13.59 3.70 2.23
N PHE A 146 -12.37 3.33 2.67
CA PHE A 146 -11.96 3.53 4.07
C PHE A 146 -11.93 5.02 4.47
N ALA A 147 -11.41 5.89 3.60
CA ALA A 147 -11.27 7.33 3.87
C ALA A 147 -12.62 8.06 4.01
N GLU A 148 -13.73 7.43 3.58
CA GLU A 148 -15.07 8.02 3.73
C GLU A 148 -15.48 8.23 5.18
N ARG A 149 -15.27 7.24 6.05
CA ARG A 149 -15.69 7.30 7.47
C ARG A 149 -14.65 6.79 8.46
N GLU A 150 -13.48 6.35 8.00
CA GLU A 150 -12.41 5.79 8.82
C GLU A 150 -12.86 4.58 9.68
N GLN A 151 -13.86 3.84 9.17
CA GLN A 151 -14.32 2.59 9.75
C GLN A 151 -13.73 1.41 8.97
N ILE A 152 -13.24 0.42 9.71
CA ILE A 152 -12.65 -0.80 9.14
C ILE A 152 -13.65 -1.53 8.23
N GLY A 153 -14.94 -1.52 8.59
CA GLY A 153 -16.00 -2.18 7.83
C GLY A 153 -16.19 -1.61 6.42
N ASP A 154 -15.96 -0.31 6.23
CA ASP A 154 -16.15 0.33 4.92
C ASP A 154 -15.13 -0.16 3.89
N GLY A 155 -13.92 -0.50 4.33
CA GLY A 155 -12.88 -1.10 3.50
C GLY A 155 -13.14 -2.56 3.09
N PHE A 156 -14.13 -3.22 3.69
CA PHE A 156 -14.53 -4.60 3.37
C PHE A 156 -15.83 -4.69 2.55
N GLN A 157 -16.24 -3.58 1.94
CA GLN A 157 -17.30 -3.54 0.94
C GLN A 157 -16.82 -4.18 -0.37
N VAL A 158 -16.62 -5.49 -0.35
CA VAL A 158 -15.93 -6.25 -1.41
C VAL A 158 -16.59 -6.01 -2.77
N ALA A 159 -17.92 -6.10 -2.84
CA ALA A 159 -18.65 -5.95 -4.10
C ALA A 159 -18.50 -4.54 -4.69
N GLU A 160 -18.61 -3.51 -3.85
CA GLU A 160 -18.49 -2.11 -4.22
C GLU A 160 -17.05 -1.78 -4.64
N VAL A 161 -16.06 -2.26 -3.88
CA VAL A 161 -14.64 -2.10 -4.18
C VAL A 161 -14.30 -2.71 -5.55
N PHE A 162 -14.72 -3.95 -5.82
CA PHE A 162 -14.50 -4.58 -7.12
C PHE A 162 -15.20 -3.87 -8.28
N LYS A 163 -16.44 -3.42 -8.05
CA LYS A 163 -17.20 -2.66 -9.05
C LYS A 163 -16.51 -1.34 -9.38
N TRP A 164 -16.13 -0.57 -8.35
CA TRP A 164 -15.46 0.72 -8.52
C TRP A 164 -14.12 0.57 -9.24
N THR A 165 -13.30 -0.44 -8.88
CA THR A 165 -12.01 -0.71 -9.54
C THR A 165 -12.20 -1.03 -11.01
N ARG A 166 -13.24 -1.82 -11.36
CA ARG A 166 -13.57 -2.15 -12.75
C ARG A 166 -14.00 -0.91 -13.54
N ASP A 167 -14.86 -0.09 -12.96
CA ASP A 167 -15.40 1.11 -13.60
C ASP A 167 -14.32 2.20 -13.81
N ASN A 168 -13.26 2.18 -12.99
CA ASN A 168 -12.16 3.14 -13.01
C ASN A 168 -10.82 2.55 -13.44
N ILE A 169 -10.82 1.40 -14.12
CA ILE A 169 -9.59 0.60 -14.35
C ILE A 169 -8.47 1.39 -15.03
N GLY A 170 -8.80 2.29 -15.97
CA GLY A 170 -7.79 3.12 -16.64
C GLY A 170 -7.04 4.03 -15.67
N ASN A 171 -7.76 4.72 -14.78
CA ASN A 171 -7.16 5.60 -13.78
C ASN A 171 -6.39 4.80 -12.72
N VAL A 172 -6.95 3.68 -12.29
CA VAL A 172 -6.32 2.77 -11.32
C VAL A 172 -4.96 2.29 -11.84
N VAL A 173 -4.90 1.81 -13.10
CA VAL A 173 -3.65 1.35 -13.70
C VAL A 173 -2.61 2.46 -13.74
N ILE A 174 -3.00 3.70 -14.10
CA ILE A 174 -2.09 4.85 -14.10
C ILE A 174 -1.55 5.11 -12.69
N VAL A 175 -2.42 5.16 -11.67
CA VAL A 175 -2.02 5.40 -10.28
C VAL A 175 -1.09 4.29 -9.78
N THR A 176 -1.41 3.03 -10.07
CA THR A 176 -0.55 1.89 -9.70
C THR A 176 0.81 1.97 -10.39
N LEU A 177 0.87 2.34 -11.68
CA LEU A 177 2.14 2.52 -12.39
C LEU A 177 2.98 3.66 -11.82
N VAL A 178 2.35 4.80 -11.52
CA VAL A 178 3.03 5.94 -10.87
C VAL A 178 3.58 5.53 -9.51
N TYR A 179 2.79 4.80 -8.71
CA TYR A 179 3.21 4.29 -7.40
C TYR A 179 4.41 3.33 -7.51
N VAL A 180 4.36 2.38 -8.44
CA VAL A 180 5.43 1.41 -8.68
C VAL A 180 6.71 2.12 -9.14
N VAL A 181 6.62 3.01 -10.13
CA VAL A 181 7.77 3.77 -10.65
C VAL A 181 8.35 4.67 -9.56
N GLY A 182 7.50 5.37 -8.79
CA GLY A 182 7.95 6.19 -7.66
C GLY A 182 8.66 5.37 -6.59
N GLY A 183 8.16 4.17 -6.30
CA GLY A 183 8.81 3.22 -5.38
C GLY A 183 10.22 2.84 -5.81
N PHE A 184 10.46 2.61 -7.10
CA PHE A 184 11.80 2.31 -7.64
C PHE A 184 12.76 3.50 -7.66
N VAL A 185 12.26 4.73 -7.58
CA VAL A 185 13.11 5.94 -7.53
C VAL A 185 13.55 6.25 -6.09
N ILE A 186 12.72 5.89 -5.12
CA ILE A 186 12.95 6.15 -3.68
C ILE A 186 13.69 4.98 -3.02
N GLY A 187 13.48 3.74 -3.47
CA GLY A 187 14.16 2.53 -2.99
C GLY A 187 15.44 2.20 -3.75
#